data_AF-A0A4Y2JK09-F1
#
_entry.id   AF-A0A4Y2JK09-F1
#
_cell.length_a   1.000
_cell.length_b   1.000
_cell.length_c   1.000
_cell.angle_alpha   90.00
_cell.angle_beta   90.00
_cell.angle_gamma   90.00
#
_symmetry.space_group_name_H-M   'P 1'
#
loop_
_entity.id
_entity.type
_entity.pdbx_description
1 polymer ?
#
loop_
_entity_poly.entity_id
_entity_poly.type
_entity_poly.pdbx_seq_one_letter_code
_entity_poly.pdbx_strand_id
1 'polypeptide(L)'
;MPQPPRKKKCLRMKQQQDRERVQRRREAEFPKKENQDKERTEKENKEEKLNPPQKENREREVRRREAESIPERESRQRENREREQRRRESESTPERETRLQQVRTGRNATRMRTWRILENAAFNYDPTADYIFDPSCIIGPMSVTCEHCEAKK
;
A
#
# COMPACT_ATOMS: atom_id res chain seq x y z
N MET A 1 -23.40 -8.84 -67.86
CA MET A 1 -23.11 -9.32 -66.49
C MET A 1 -21.81 -8.66 -65.99
N PRO A 2 -21.85 -7.61 -65.14
CA PRO A 2 -20.62 -7.00 -64.62
C PRO A 2 -20.14 -7.73 -63.35
N GLN A 3 -18.84 -7.99 -63.26
CA GLN A 3 -18.20 -8.71 -62.14
C GLN A 3 -18.14 -7.86 -60.84
N PRO A 4 -18.21 -8.46 -59.64
CA PRO A 4 -18.18 -7.71 -58.39
C PRO A 4 -16.75 -7.22 -58.03
N PRO A 5 -16.58 -5.96 -57.57
CA PRO A 5 -15.26 -5.45 -57.24
C PRO A 5 -14.76 -5.96 -55.89
N ARG A 6 -13.77 -6.86 -55.97
CA ARG A 6 -12.53 -6.95 -55.16
C ARG A 6 -12.62 -6.51 -53.68
N LYS A 7 -12.87 -7.48 -52.80
CA LYS A 7 -12.85 -7.42 -51.32
C LYS A 7 -11.64 -6.69 -50.68
N LYS A 8 -10.48 -6.61 -51.38
CA LYS A 8 -9.24 -5.99 -50.88
C LYS A 8 -9.32 -4.46 -50.71
N LYS A 9 -10.09 -3.74 -51.56
CA LYS A 9 -10.23 -2.28 -51.45
C LYS A 9 -11.07 -1.88 -50.22
N CYS A 10 -12.10 -2.66 -49.90
CA CYS A 10 -12.97 -2.41 -48.75
C CYS A 10 -12.23 -2.60 -47.41
N LEU A 11 -11.35 -3.61 -47.32
CA LEU A 11 -10.50 -3.84 -46.13
C LEU A 11 -9.50 -2.71 -45.86
N ARG A 12 -8.86 -2.18 -46.91
CA ARG A 12 -7.90 -1.07 -46.80
C ARG A 12 -8.57 0.22 -46.31
N MET A 13 -9.77 0.52 -46.82
CA MET A 13 -10.56 1.67 -46.36
C MET A 13 -10.99 1.54 -44.88
N LYS A 14 -11.40 0.34 -44.44
CA LYS A 14 -11.75 0.09 -43.03
C LYS A 14 -10.55 0.28 -42.09
N GLN A 15 -9.38 -0.27 -42.44
CA GLN A 15 -8.16 -0.07 -41.64
C GLN A 15 -7.76 1.41 -41.54
N GLN A 16 -7.96 2.18 -42.59
CA GLN A 16 -7.65 3.61 -42.59
C GLN A 16 -8.62 4.40 -41.69
N GLN A 17 -9.92 4.08 -41.75
CA GLN A 17 -10.92 4.64 -40.84
C GLN A 17 -10.66 4.28 -39.36
N ASP A 18 -10.26 3.04 -39.07
CA ASP A 18 -9.95 2.62 -37.70
C ASP A 18 -8.71 3.35 -37.15
N ARG A 19 -7.67 3.55 -37.98
CA ARG A 19 -6.50 4.34 -37.60
C ARG A 19 -6.85 5.79 -37.30
N GLU A 20 -7.67 6.42 -38.14
CA GLU A 20 -8.15 7.79 -37.90
C GLU A 20 -9.05 7.89 -36.65
N ARG A 21 -9.80 6.83 -36.33
CA ARG A 21 -10.64 6.80 -35.12
C ARG A 21 -9.80 6.68 -33.84
N VAL A 22 -8.76 5.85 -33.85
CA VAL A 22 -7.82 5.73 -32.74
C VAL A 22 -7.02 7.03 -32.57
N GLN A 23 -6.60 7.65 -33.67
CA GLN A 23 -5.88 8.93 -33.64
C GLN A 23 -6.74 10.04 -33.03
N ARG A 24 -8.00 10.19 -33.48
CA ARG A 24 -8.95 11.15 -32.89
C ARG A 24 -9.23 10.91 -31.41
N ARG A 25 -9.26 9.64 -30.96
CA ARG A 25 -9.41 9.32 -29.53
C ARG A 25 -8.19 9.76 -28.72
N ARG A 26 -6.98 9.50 -29.21
CA ARG A 26 -5.73 9.93 -28.57
C ARG A 26 -5.64 11.45 -28.48
N GLU A 27 -5.98 12.14 -29.57
CA GLU A 27 -6.01 13.62 -29.62
C GLU A 27 -7.07 14.23 -28.70
N ALA A 28 -8.19 13.54 -28.46
CA ALA A 28 -9.22 13.98 -27.51
C ALA A 28 -8.91 13.64 -26.04
N GLU A 29 -8.08 12.62 -25.78
CA GLU A 29 -7.65 12.22 -24.44
C GLU A 29 -6.46 13.03 -23.93
N PHE A 30 -5.58 13.48 -24.82
CA PHE A 30 -4.38 14.23 -24.45
C PHE A 30 -4.68 15.53 -23.68
N PRO A 31 -5.61 16.41 -24.14
CA PRO A 31 -5.97 17.63 -23.42
C PRO A 31 -6.66 17.33 -22.08
N LYS A 32 -7.37 16.20 -21.98
CA LYS A 32 -8.06 15.80 -20.75
C LYS A 32 -7.09 15.33 -19.68
N LYS A 33 -6.05 14.57 -20.05
CA LYS A 33 -4.98 14.17 -19.13
C LYS A 33 -4.16 15.36 -18.67
N GLU A 34 -3.79 16.25 -19.60
CA GLU A 34 -3.04 17.47 -19.25
C GLU A 34 -3.82 18.38 -18.30
N ASN A 35 -5.14 18.53 -18.51
CA ASN A 35 -5.99 19.29 -17.59
C ASN A 35 -6.15 18.60 -16.23
N GLN A 36 -6.24 17.27 -16.17
CA GLN A 36 -6.26 16.52 -14.91
C GLN A 36 -4.94 16.64 -14.13
N ASP A 37 -3.80 16.61 -14.81
CA ASP A 37 -2.47 16.73 -14.19
C ASP A 37 -2.23 18.16 -13.69
N LYS A 38 -2.71 19.18 -14.42
CA LYS A 38 -2.72 20.58 -13.96
C LYS A 38 -3.63 20.78 -12.75
N GLU A 39 -4.85 20.26 -12.78
CA GLU A 39 -5.79 20.36 -11.65
C GLU A 39 -5.24 19.62 -10.41
N ARG A 40 -4.55 18.50 -10.60
CA ARG A 40 -3.88 17.76 -9.52
C ARG A 40 -2.73 18.55 -8.90
N THR A 41 -1.85 19.11 -9.73
CA THR A 41 -0.71 19.91 -9.25
C THR A 41 -1.18 21.23 -8.60
N GLU A 42 -2.26 21.85 -9.09
CA GLU A 42 -2.86 23.02 -8.43
C GLU A 42 -3.48 22.68 -7.07
N LYS A 43 -4.13 21.51 -6.94
CA LYS A 43 -4.64 21.03 -5.65
C LYS A 43 -3.53 20.73 -4.65
N GLU A 44 -2.47 20.03 -5.08
CA GLU A 44 -1.30 19.74 -4.25
C GLU A 44 -0.62 21.04 -3.79
N ASN A 45 -0.42 22.02 -4.69
CA ASN A 45 0.14 23.34 -4.35
C ASN A 45 -0.77 24.16 -3.41
N LYS A 46 -2.10 24.02 -3.53
CA LYS A 46 -3.06 24.72 -2.66
C LYS A 46 -3.11 24.09 -1.26
N GLU A 47 -3.02 22.76 -1.18
CA GLU A 47 -2.96 22.01 0.07
C GLU A 47 -1.63 22.25 0.82
N GLU A 48 -0.52 22.38 0.08
CA GLU A 48 0.78 22.77 0.63
C GLU A 48 0.77 24.20 1.21
N LYS A 49 0.04 25.14 0.59
CA LYS A 49 -0.14 26.51 1.10
C LYS A 49 -1.08 26.62 2.31
N LEU A 50 -1.97 25.64 2.52
CA LEU A 50 -2.95 25.64 3.62
C LEU A 50 -2.47 24.90 4.89
N ASN A 51 -1.47 24.01 4.78
CA ASN A 51 -0.89 23.25 5.89
C ASN A 51 0.49 23.70 6.47
N PRO A 52 1.11 24.85 6.13
CA PRO A 52 2.44 25.17 6.65
C PRO A 52 2.52 25.23 8.18
N PRO A 53 1.55 25.83 8.91
CA PRO A 53 1.60 25.88 10.38
C PRO A 53 1.54 24.51 11.04
N GLN A 54 0.83 23.54 10.43
CA GLN A 54 0.68 22.20 10.99
C GLN A 54 1.96 21.38 10.85
N LYS A 55 2.64 21.51 9.71
CA LYS A 55 3.92 20.83 9.46
C LYS A 55 5.00 21.36 10.41
N GLU A 56 5.11 22.67 10.56
CA GLU A 56 6.09 23.28 11.48
C GLU A 56 5.81 22.88 12.93
N ASN A 57 4.55 22.91 13.37
CA ASN A 57 4.17 22.47 14.72
C ASN A 57 4.52 21.01 14.97
N ARG A 58 4.30 20.14 13.98
CA ARG A 58 4.68 18.72 14.06
C ARG A 58 6.19 18.54 14.19
N GLU A 59 6.98 19.26 13.38
CA GLU A 59 8.44 19.21 13.44
C GLU A 59 8.98 19.74 14.79
N ARG A 60 8.41 20.82 15.30
CA ARG A 60 8.73 21.37 16.62
C ARG A 60 8.45 20.36 17.72
N GLU A 61 7.32 19.66 17.65
CA GLU A 61 6.96 18.63 18.62
C GLU A 61 7.91 17.43 18.56
N VAL A 62 8.30 16.98 17.37
CA VAL A 62 9.28 15.91 17.19
C VAL A 62 10.62 16.29 17.84
N ARG A 63 11.15 17.48 17.55
CA ARG A 63 12.40 17.95 18.16
C ARG A 63 12.31 18.03 19.68
N ARG A 64 11.18 18.51 20.21
CA ARG A 64 10.93 18.52 21.66
C ARG A 64 10.98 17.11 22.25
N ARG A 65 10.32 16.13 21.60
CA ARG A 65 10.29 14.73 22.05
C ARG A 65 11.64 14.03 21.98
N GLU A 66 12.48 14.40 21.00
CA GLU A 66 13.85 13.88 20.87
C GLU A 66 14.77 14.44 21.95
N ALA A 67 14.58 15.70 22.33
CA ALA A 67 15.31 16.34 23.42
C ALA A 67 14.81 15.97 24.83
N GLU A 68 13.68 15.27 24.96
CA GLU A 68 13.16 14.80 26.25
C GLU A 68 14.17 13.88 26.96
N SER A 69 14.43 14.18 28.22
CA SER A 69 15.15 13.26 29.11
C SER A 69 14.32 11.99 29.36
N ILE A 70 14.98 10.91 29.80
CA ILE A 70 14.32 9.65 30.17
C ILE A 70 13.17 9.86 31.18
N PRO A 71 13.35 10.56 32.31
CA PRO A 71 12.26 10.75 33.29
C PRO A 71 11.10 11.59 32.75
N GLU A 72 11.37 12.60 31.91
CA GLU A 72 10.31 13.39 31.25
C GLU A 72 9.50 12.54 30.29
N ARG A 73 10.18 11.69 29.50
CA ARG A 73 9.54 10.75 28.59
C ARG A 73 8.65 9.77 29.35
N GLU A 74 9.13 9.23 30.47
CA GLU A 74 8.36 8.31 31.32
C GLU A 74 7.13 9.00 31.94
N SER A 75 7.30 10.22 32.45
CA SER A 75 6.20 11.02 32.98
C SER A 75 5.11 11.27 31.92
N ARG A 76 5.51 11.72 30.72
CA ARG A 76 4.58 11.90 29.59
C ARG A 76 3.88 10.61 29.19
N GLN A 77 4.59 9.49 29.16
CA GLN A 77 3.98 8.19 28.86
C GLN A 77 2.97 7.76 29.93
N ARG A 78 3.26 8.02 31.21
CA ARG A 78 2.34 7.75 32.32
C ARG A 78 1.07 8.58 32.19
N GLU A 79 1.20 9.89 31.97
CA GLU A 79 0.04 10.78 31.77
C GLU A 79 -0.81 10.32 30.57
N ASN A 80 -0.17 9.96 29.45
CA ASN A 80 -0.89 9.44 28.28
C ASN A 80 -1.65 8.14 28.56
N ARG A 81 -1.06 7.23 29.34
CA ARG A 81 -1.73 5.99 29.75
C ARG A 81 -2.95 6.28 30.62
N GLU A 82 -2.82 7.20 31.59
CA GLU A 82 -3.91 7.58 32.47
C GLU A 82 -5.06 8.26 31.71
N ARG A 83 -4.73 9.20 30.80
CA ARG A 83 -5.72 9.85 29.93
C ARG A 83 -6.48 8.84 29.08
N GLU A 84 -5.77 7.90 28.46
CA GLU A 84 -6.37 6.85 27.65
C GLU A 84 -7.22 5.89 28.48
N GLN A 85 -6.80 5.58 29.72
CA GLN A 85 -7.60 4.80 30.65
C GLN A 85 -8.91 5.50 30.99
N ARG A 86 -8.87 6.78 31.39
CA ARG A 86 -10.07 7.58 31.66
C ARG A 86 -10.99 7.63 30.44
N ARG A 87 -10.44 7.81 29.24
CA ARG A 87 -11.20 7.79 27.98
C ARG A 87 -11.95 6.47 27.81
N ARG A 88 -11.29 5.33 28.06
CA ARG A 88 -11.88 3.99 27.97
C ARG A 88 -12.92 3.70 29.05
N GLU A 89 -12.74 4.22 30.25
CA GLU A 89 -13.72 4.09 31.33
C GLU A 89 -15.01 4.86 31.03
N SER A 90 -14.90 6.00 30.34
CA SER A 90 -16.05 6.79 29.87
C SER A 90 -16.62 6.34 28.52
N GLU A 91 -16.02 5.36 27.84
CA GLU A 91 -16.48 4.89 26.52
C GLU A 91 -17.90 4.29 26.63
N SER A 92 -18.79 4.74 25.76
CA SER A 92 -20.09 4.09 25.59
C SER A 92 -19.94 2.72 24.90
N THR A 93 -20.96 1.86 25.04
CA THR A 93 -20.98 0.54 24.39
C THR A 93 -20.76 0.55 22.87
N PRO A 94 -21.40 1.43 22.06
CA PRO A 94 -21.15 1.47 20.62
C PRO A 94 -19.75 1.99 20.25
N GLU A 95 -19.20 2.93 21.02
CA GLU A 95 -17.83 3.43 20.81
C GLU A 95 -16.79 2.34 21.10
N ARG A 96 -17.00 1.57 22.17
CA ARG A 96 -16.17 0.42 22.50
C ARG A 96 -16.18 -0.63 21.40
N GLU A 97 -17.33 -0.94 20.83
CA GLU A 97 -17.45 -1.92 19.74
C GLU A 97 -16.73 -1.44 18.47
N THR A 98 -16.91 -0.18 18.11
CA THR A 98 -16.22 0.45 16.97
C THR A 98 -14.70 0.40 17.15
N ARG A 99 -14.18 0.75 18.33
CA ARG A 99 -12.75 0.67 18.63
C ARG A 99 -12.23 -0.76 18.52
N LEU A 100 -12.96 -1.76 19.03
CA LEU A 100 -12.57 -3.17 18.92
C LEU A 100 -12.57 -3.64 17.47
N GLN A 101 -13.54 -3.21 16.66
CA GLN A 101 -13.59 -3.52 15.23
C GLN A 101 -12.37 -2.93 14.51
N GLN A 102 -12.00 -1.67 14.78
CA GLN A 102 -10.80 -1.03 14.22
C GLN A 102 -9.51 -1.75 14.61
N VAL A 103 -9.39 -2.23 15.85
CA VAL A 103 -8.23 -3.03 16.29
C VAL A 103 -8.15 -4.34 15.52
N ARG A 104 -9.28 -5.02 15.30
CA ARG A 104 -9.33 -6.28 14.53
C ARG A 104 -8.93 -6.06 13.07
N THR A 105 -9.50 -5.04 12.42
CA THR A 105 -9.19 -4.73 11.01
C THR A 105 -7.74 -4.26 10.85
N GLY A 106 -7.23 -3.45 11.77
CA GLY A 106 -5.83 -3.03 11.80
C GLY A 106 -4.85 -4.20 11.93
N ARG A 107 -5.10 -5.13 12.86
CA ARG A 107 -4.29 -6.35 13.02
C ARG A 107 -4.32 -7.22 11.76
N ASN A 108 -5.49 -7.37 11.14
CA ASN A 108 -5.61 -8.11 9.89
C ASN A 108 -4.83 -7.44 8.76
N ALA A 109 -4.85 -6.11 8.65
CA ALA A 109 -4.09 -5.36 7.66
C ALA A 109 -2.57 -5.52 7.85
N THR A 110 -2.08 -5.41 9.10
CA THR A 110 -0.67 -5.66 9.42
C THR A 110 -0.28 -7.10 9.07
N ARG A 111 -1.10 -8.08 9.46
CA ARG A 111 -0.86 -9.50 9.13
C ARG A 111 -0.75 -9.71 7.63
N MET A 112 -1.70 -9.21 6.85
CA MET A 112 -1.68 -9.34 5.38
C MET A 112 -0.46 -8.67 4.76
N ARG A 113 -0.01 -7.52 5.30
CA ARG A 113 1.22 -6.85 4.86
C ARG A 113 2.45 -7.72 5.13
N THR A 114 2.56 -8.30 6.31
CA THR A 114 3.66 -9.22 6.67
C THR A 114 3.65 -10.46 5.77
N TRP A 115 2.48 -11.05 5.51
CA TRP A 115 2.35 -12.20 4.60
C TRP A 115 2.84 -11.88 3.18
N ARG A 116 2.44 -10.73 2.60
CA ARG A 116 2.92 -10.31 1.28
C ARG A 116 4.43 -10.07 1.21
N ILE A 117 5.04 -9.64 2.32
CA ILE A 117 6.50 -9.48 2.41
C ILE A 117 7.17 -10.86 2.40
N LEU A 118 6.61 -11.85 3.10
CA LEU A 118 7.13 -13.21 3.16
C LEU A 118 6.93 -13.99 1.84
N GLU A 119 5.83 -13.77 1.11
CA GLU A 119 5.63 -14.35 -0.23
C GLU A 119 6.77 -13.96 -1.18
N ASN A 120 7.25 -12.72 -1.13
CA ASN A 120 8.39 -12.28 -1.92
C ASN A 120 9.72 -12.81 -1.38
N ALA A 121 9.84 -13.06 -0.07
CA ALA A 121 11.04 -13.65 0.52
C ALA A 121 11.26 -15.10 0.06
N ALA A 122 10.18 -15.87 -0.14
CA ALA A 122 10.27 -17.26 -0.61
C ALA A 122 10.91 -17.41 -2.01
N PHE A 123 10.82 -16.38 -2.87
CA PHE A 123 11.48 -16.36 -4.18
C PHE A 123 12.93 -15.85 -4.15
N ASN A 124 13.39 -15.33 -3.01
CA ASN A 124 14.76 -14.85 -2.79
C ASN A 124 15.56 -15.81 -1.91
N TYR A 125 15.38 -17.12 -2.12
CA TYR A 125 16.21 -18.12 -1.47
C TYR A 125 17.65 -18.02 -2.01
N ASP A 126 18.60 -17.63 -1.15
CA ASP A 126 20.01 -17.58 -1.47
C ASP A 126 20.68 -18.87 -0.96
N PRO A 127 21.05 -19.83 -1.84
CA PRO A 127 21.68 -21.07 -1.42
C PRO A 127 23.06 -20.90 -0.77
N THR A 128 23.63 -19.69 -0.77
CA THR A 128 24.90 -19.37 -0.11
C THR A 128 24.74 -18.79 1.30
N ALA A 129 23.50 -18.43 1.69
CA ALA A 129 23.20 -17.91 3.02
C ALA A 129 22.95 -19.04 4.03
N ASP A 130 23.49 -18.89 5.23
CA ASP A 130 23.29 -19.85 6.32
C ASP A 130 22.02 -19.51 7.12
N TYR A 131 20.91 -20.16 6.75
CA TYR A 131 19.61 -19.97 7.39
C TYR A 131 19.42 -20.77 8.68
N ILE A 132 20.43 -21.51 9.15
CA ILE A 132 20.34 -22.37 10.34
C ILE A 132 20.04 -21.53 11.61
N PHE A 133 20.47 -20.27 11.64
CA PHE A 133 20.31 -19.37 12.79
C PHE A 133 19.22 -18.30 12.58
N ASP A 134 18.51 -18.30 11.45
CA ASP A 134 17.46 -17.30 11.21
C ASP A 134 16.20 -17.65 12.02
N PRO A 135 15.74 -16.79 12.94
CA PRO A 135 14.54 -17.05 13.75
C PRO A 135 13.25 -17.23 12.93
N SER A 136 13.25 -16.78 11.68
CA SER A 136 12.13 -16.92 10.74
C SER A 136 12.19 -18.21 9.91
N CYS A 137 13.35 -18.87 9.83
CA CYS A 137 13.54 -20.16 9.17
C CYS A 137 13.53 -21.30 10.20
N ILE A 138 12.34 -21.77 10.55
CA ILE A 138 12.20 -22.99 11.37
C ILE A 138 12.42 -24.19 10.44
N ILE A 139 13.67 -24.60 10.26
CA ILE A 139 14.03 -25.85 9.60
C ILE A 139 13.88 -26.95 10.66
N GLY A 140 12.76 -27.69 10.60
CA GLY A 140 12.55 -28.86 11.45
C GLY A 140 13.58 -29.96 11.15
N PRO A 141 13.80 -30.91 12.09
CA PRO A 141 14.68 -32.04 11.83
C PRO A 141 14.13 -32.86 10.66
N MET A 142 14.99 -33.09 9.65
CA MET A 142 14.67 -33.81 8.41
C MET A 142 14.40 -35.32 8.60
N SER A 143 13.44 -35.63 9.46
CA SER A 143 13.19 -36.95 10.05
C SER A 143 11.93 -37.61 9.53
N VAL A 144 11.08 -36.86 8.82
CA VAL A 144 9.82 -37.38 8.27
C VAL A 144 9.96 -37.47 6.75
N THR A 145 10.00 -38.68 6.22
CA THR A 145 9.93 -38.91 4.78
C THR A 145 8.49 -38.73 4.29
N CYS A 146 8.31 -37.88 3.28
CA CYS A 146 7.02 -37.70 2.61
C CYS A 146 6.61 -39.02 1.92
N GLU A 147 5.48 -39.60 2.29
CA GLU A 147 5.00 -40.87 1.73
C GLU A 147 4.67 -40.82 0.23
N HIS A 148 4.55 -39.62 -0.36
CA HIS A 148 4.19 -39.45 -1.76
C HIS A 148 5.37 -39.19 -2.70
N CYS A 149 6.50 -38.70 -2.19
CA CYS A 149 7.66 -38.37 -3.01
C CYS A 149 8.99 -38.78 -2.39
N GLU A 150 8.97 -39.45 -1.24
CA GLU A 150 10.12 -39.98 -0.50
C GLU A 150 11.16 -38.92 -0.06
N ALA A 151 10.91 -37.64 -0.35
CA ALA A 151 11.73 -36.55 0.12
C ALA A 151 11.70 -36.49 1.65
N LYS A 152 12.88 -36.39 2.26
CA LYS A 152 13.01 -36.11 3.69
C LYS A 152 12.58 -34.66 3.94
N LYS A 153 11.75 -34.46 4.96
CA LYS A 153 11.30 -33.16 5.49
C LYS A 153 11.75 -33.01 6.91
#